data_AF-A0A9E5H3B0-F1
#
_entry.id   AF-A0A9E5H3B0-F1
#
_cell.length_a   1.000
_cell.length_b   1.000
_cell.length_c   1.000
_cell.angle_alpha   90.00
_cell.angle_beta   90.00
_cell.angle_gamma   90.00
#
_symmetry.space_group_name_H-M   'P 1'
#
loop_
_entity.id
_entity.type
_entity.pdbx_description
1 polymer ?
#
loop_
_entity_poly.entity_id
_entity_poly.type
_entity_poly.pdbx_seq_one_letter_code
_entity_poly.pdbx_strand_id
1 'polypeptide(L)' 'MKKIQMVDLQGQYQKIKENVDNAIQEVLQTSAYINGPLVKEFQEDLEKYLNVKHVIPCANGTDALQIAMMGLGL' A
#
# COMPACT_ATOMS: atom_id res chain seq x y z
N MET A 1 0.23 -28.69 17.81
CA MET A 1 1.02 -27.45 17.99
C MET A 1 0.90 -26.62 16.73
N LYS A 2 0.67 -25.30 16.81
CA LYS A 2 0.77 -24.43 15.63
C LYS A 2 2.22 -24.38 15.17
N LYS A 3 2.46 -24.51 13.86
CA LYS A 3 3.80 -24.38 13.27
C LYS A 3 4.27 -22.92 13.42
N ILE A 4 5.45 -22.71 14.00
CA ILE A 4 6.04 -21.36 14.12
C ILE A 4 6.57 -20.96 12.75
N GLN A 5 6.04 -19.86 12.21
CA GLN A 5 6.50 -19.27 10.95
C GLN A 5 7.50 -18.16 11.24
N MET A 6 8.46 -17.94 10.34
CA MET A 6 9.38 -16.80 10.42
C MET A 6 8.61 -15.47 10.38
N VAL A 7 7.52 -15.39 9.61
CA VAL A 7 6.57 -14.27 9.58
C VAL A 7 5.15 -14.84 9.49
N ASP A 8 4.31 -14.55 10.48
CA ASP A 8 2.93 -15.04 10.54
C ASP A 8 1.93 -14.05 9.90
N LEU A 9 1.89 -14.03 8.57
CA LEU A 9 0.94 -13.20 7.82
C LEU A 9 -0.50 -13.68 7.97
N GLN A 10 -0.72 -14.97 8.21
CA GLN A 10 -2.07 -15.49 8.44
C GLN A 10 -2.64 -14.93 9.75
N GLY A 11 -1.87 -15.01 10.84
CA GLY A 11 -2.26 -14.43 12.12
C GLY A 11 -2.44 -12.92 12.07
N GLN A 12 -1.61 -12.21 11.30
CA GLN A 12 -1.78 -10.78 11.07
C GLN A 12 -3.09 -10.47 10.33
N TYR A 13 -3.34 -11.11 9.19
CA TYR A 13 -4.56 -10.90 8.40
C TYR A 13 -5.81 -11.19 9.21
N GLN A 14 -5.85 -12.28 10.00
CA GLN A 14 -7.01 -12.59 10.84
C GLN A 14 -7.36 -11.48 11.84
N LYS A 15 -6.38 -10.69 12.32
CA LYS A 15 -6.63 -9.56 13.23
C LYS A 15 -7.23 -8.34 12.54
N ILE A 16 -7.03 -8.20 11.23
CA ILE A 16 -7.48 -7.05 10.43
C ILE A 16 -8.45 -7.45 9.32
N LYS A 17 -8.99 -8.67 9.39
CA LYS A 17 -9.72 -9.32 8.31
C LYS A 17 -10.92 -8.51 7.85
N GLU A 18 -11.74 -8.04 8.78
CA GLU A 18 -12.94 -7.26 8.47
C GLU A 18 -12.59 -5.97 7.71
N ASN A 19 -11.56 -5.24 8.15
CA ASN A 19 -11.13 -4.00 7.50
C ASN A 19 -10.60 -4.26 6.09
N VAL A 20 -9.73 -5.28 5.92
CA VAL A 20 -9.14 -5.62 4.63
C VAL A 20 -10.21 -6.10 3.65
N ASP A 21 -11.09 -7.00 4.08
CA ASP A 21 -12.14 -7.55 3.22
C ASP A 21 -13.13 -6.47 2.77
N ASN A 22 -13.53 -5.57 3.67
CA ASN A 22 -14.42 -4.46 3.32
C ASN A 22 -13.77 -3.53 2.27
N ALA A 23 -12.50 -3.16 2.46
CA ALA A 23 -11.78 -2.33 1.48
C ALA A 23 -11.63 -3.02 0.12
N ILE A 24 -11.38 -4.34 0.10
CA ILE A 24 -11.35 -5.12 -1.15
C ILE A 24 -12.71 -5.08 -1.84
N GLN A 25 -13.81 -5.30 -1.09
CA GLN A 25 -15.15 -5.27 -1.66
C GLN A 25 -15.52 -3.90 -2.23
N GLU A 26 -15.11 -2.81 -1.57
CA GLU A 26 -15.32 -1.45 -2.06
C GLU A 26 -14.64 -1.21 -3.42
N VAL A 27 -13.39 -1.66 -3.59
CA VAL A 27 -12.68 -1.55 -4.88
C VAL A 27 -13.40 -2.36 -5.97
N LEU A 28 -13.86 -3.57 -5.64
CA LEU A 28 -14.61 -4.41 -6.58
C LEU A 28 -15.94 -3.77 -7.02
N GLN A 29 -16.66 -3.15 -6.09
CA GLN A 29 -17.93 -2.49 -6.36
C GLN A 29 -17.77 -1.23 -7.22
N THR A 30 -16.71 -0.46 -6.98
CA THR A 30 -16.42 0.78 -7.72
C THR A 30 -15.67 0.53 -9.03
N SER A 31 -15.08 -0.66 -9.21
CA SER A 31 -14.19 -0.99 -10.32
C SER A 31 -13.00 -0.01 -10.50
N ALA A 32 -12.64 0.73 -9.45
CA ALA A 32 -11.57 1.72 -9.46
C ALA A 32 -10.19 1.05 -9.25
N TYR A 33 -9.82 0.13 -10.14
CA TYR A 33 -8.64 -0.73 -9.96
C TYR A 33 -7.29 -0.03 -10.11
N ILE A 34 -7.23 1.03 -10.91
CA ILE A 34 -5.98 1.74 -11.22
C ILE A 34 -6.11 3.19 -10.79
N ASN A 35 -5.21 3.62 -9.91
CA ASN A 35 -5.13 5.00 -9.40
C ASN A 35 -6.46 5.55 -8.86
N GLY A 36 -7.24 4.68 -8.20
CA GLY A 36 -8.53 5.01 -7.60
C GLY A 36 -8.40 5.85 -6.32
N PRO A 37 -9.54 6.22 -5.69
CA PRO A 37 -9.56 7.10 -4.51
C PRO A 37 -8.71 6.58 -3.35
N LEU A 38 -8.70 5.27 -3.10
CA LEU A 38 -7.89 4.66 -2.03
C LEU A 38 -6.38 4.83 -2.23
N VAL A 39 -5.90 4.95 -3.48
CA VAL A 39 -4.47 5.22 -3.75
C VAL A 39 -4.12 6.65 -3.34
N LYS A 40 -5.04 7.59 -3.59
CA LYS A 40 -4.87 9.00 -3.20
C LYS A 40 -4.94 9.17 -1.68
N GLU A 41 -5.88 8.52 -1.02
CA GLU A 41 -5.97 8.51 0.44
C GLU A 41 -4.70 7.93 1.07
N PHE A 42 -4.20 6.79 0.56
CA PHE A 42 -2.94 6.21 0.99
C PHE A 42 -1.76 7.19 0.84
N GLN A 43 -1.70 7.93 -0.27
CA GLN A 43 -0.68 8.95 -0.48
C GLN A 43 -0.76 10.04 0.61
N GLU A 44 -1.93 10.63 0.81
CA GLU A 44 -2.14 11.71 1.79
C GLU A 44 -1.84 11.25 3.22
N ASP A 45 -2.22 10.02 3.57
CA ASP A 45 -1.95 9.47 4.90
C ASP A 45 -0.47 9.15 5.11
N LEU A 46 0.23 8.68 4.07
CA LEU A 46 1.66 8.43 4.16
C LEU A 46 2.47 9.75 4.19
N GLU A 47 2.02 10.79 3.49
CA GLU A 47 2.57 12.15 3.60
C GLU A 47 2.51 12.66 5.05
N LYS A 48 1.33 12.53 5.69
CA LYS A 48 1.14 12.89 7.10
C LYS A 48 1.99 12.04 8.04
N TYR A 49 2.00 10.72 7.84
CA TYR A 49 2.73 9.78 8.70
C TYR A 49 4.24 10.03 8.68
N LEU A 50 4.81 10.29 7.50
CA LEU A 50 6.24 10.56 7.34
C LEU A 50 6.62 12.03 7.58
N ASN A 51 5.64 12.93 7.73
CA ASN A 51 5.83 14.37 7.83
C ASN A 51 6.63 14.93 6.64
N VAL A 52 6.23 14.56 5.42
CA VAL A 52 6.84 15.01 4.16
C VAL A 52 5.80 15.71 3.30
N LYS A 53 6.26 16.54 2.37
CA LYS A 53 5.37 17.30 1.48
C LYS A 53 4.72 16.44 0.40
N HIS A 54 5.42 15.39 -0.06
CA HIS A 54 5.00 14.59 -1.21
C HIS A 54 5.32 13.11 -1.00
N VAL A 55 4.35 12.26 -1.30
CA VAL A 55 4.53 10.82 -1.53
C VAL A 55 4.08 10.54 -2.97
N ILE A 56 4.82 9.68 -3.67
CA ILE A 56 4.43 9.22 -5.01
C ILE A 56 4.39 7.70 -4.96
N PRO A 57 3.19 7.08 -4.90
CA PRO A 57 3.05 5.63 -4.93
C PRO A 57 3.55 5.07 -6.28
N CYS A 58 4.26 3.95 -6.22
CA CYS A 58 4.71 3.20 -7.41
C CYS A 58 4.62 1.69 -7.14
N ALA A 59 4.93 0.87 -8.15
CA ALA A 59 4.62 -0.56 -8.10
C ALA A 59 5.46 -1.33 -7.07
N ASN A 60 6.73 -0.94 -6.85
CA ASN A 60 7.63 -1.62 -5.92
C ASN A 60 8.81 -0.71 -5.53
N GLY A 61 9.65 -1.19 -4.59
CA GLY A 61 10.80 -0.43 -4.09
C GLY A 61 11.96 -0.26 -5.08
N THR A 62 12.14 -1.19 -6.02
CA THR A 62 13.15 -1.06 -7.08
C THR A 62 12.75 0.05 -8.05
N ASP A 63 11.49 0.08 -8.48
CA ASP A 63 10.94 1.15 -9.32
C ASP A 63 11.06 2.50 -8.62
N ALA A 64 10.80 2.57 -7.31
CA ALA A 64 10.94 3.81 -6.54
C ALA A 64 12.35 4.40 -6.65
N LEU A 65 13.39 3.56 -6.47
CA LEU A 65 14.78 3.99 -6.60
C LEU A 65 15.11 4.41 -8.03
N GLN A 66 14.67 3.63 -9.02
CA GLN A 66 14.90 3.93 -10.43
C GLN A 66 14.25 5.26 -10.83
N ILE A 67 12.99 5.49 -10.47
CA ILE A 67 12.26 6.74 -10.74
C ILE A 67 12.96 7.92 -10.08
N ALA A 68 13.45 7.76 -8.85
CA ALA A 68 14.20 8.80 -8.16
C ALA A 68 15.49 9.17 -8.90
N MET A 69 16.26 8.18 -9.40
CA MET A 69 17.46 8.42 -10.20
C MET A 69 17.13 9.09 -11.54
N MET A 70 16.11 8.58 -12.26
CA MET A 70 15.63 9.16 -13.51
C MET A 70 15.18 10.61 -13.33
N GLY A 71 14.53 10.94 -12.21
CA GLY A 71 14.11 12.29 -11.86
C GLY A 71 15.28 13.26 -11.60
N LEU A 72 16.45 12.71 -11.23
CA LEU A 72 17.71 13.47 -11.11
C LEU A 72 18.53 13.49 -12.41
N GLY A 73 18.08 12.80 -13.47
CA GLY A 73 18.81 12.65 -14.73
C GLY A 73 20.02 11.71 -14.64
N LEU A 74 20.01 10.78 -13.67
CA LEU A 74 21.05 9.77 -13.45
C LEU A 74 20.67 8.41 -14.04
#